data_AF-A0A3B0LW53-F1
#
_entry.id   AF-A0A3B0LW53-F1
#
_cell.length_a   1.000
_cell.length_b   1.000
_cell.length_c   1.000
_cell.angle_alpha   90.00
_cell.angle_beta   90.00
_cell.angle_gamma   90.00
#
_symmetry.space_group_name_H-M   'P 1'
#
loop_
_entity.id
_entity.type
_entity.pdbx_description
1 polymer ?
#
loop_
_entity_poly.entity_id
_entity_poly.type
_entity_poly.pdbx_seq_one_letter_code
_entity_poly.pdbx_strand_id
1 'polypeptide(L)'
;MCFIKLLDSLELGDLRATFETATKQSSSAFKLIGFDNDAKLKTIFANKFNQYVEKDITYYRLTDEYATQLLATYQLTDATAQRQAEVLLCLLALFCKYSSSALFGTEYDSPLPLRYFAFALMEQAYRLAPATLGSEEHYQDWTNRLLGYERAFTCSAVLSNYIKTHFPTIIAGIMPPAWR
;
A
#
# COMPACT_ATOMS: atom_id res chain seq x y z
N MET A 1 14.47 -9.60 3.17
CA MET A 1 13.80 -8.75 2.13
C MET A 1 14.09 -7.30 2.49
N CYS A 2 14.29 -6.38 1.54
CA CYS A 2 14.65 -4.99 1.86
C CYS A 2 13.60 -4.05 1.27
N PHE A 3 13.12 -3.09 2.06
CA PHE A 3 12.15 -2.09 1.63
C PHE A 3 12.62 -1.25 0.43
N ILE A 4 13.91 -0.96 0.35
CA ILE A 4 14.48 -0.11 -0.72
C ILE A 4 14.19 -0.69 -2.10
N LYS A 5 14.12 -2.02 -2.23
CA LYS A 5 13.76 -2.69 -3.49
C LYS A 5 12.37 -2.31 -4.01
N LEU A 6 11.42 -2.02 -3.12
CA LEU A 6 10.09 -1.52 -3.52
C LEU A 6 10.17 -0.10 -4.06
N LEU A 7 10.97 0.76 -3.44
CA LEU A 7 11.14 2.13 -3.94
C LEU A 7 11.80 2.14 -5.32
N ASP A 8 12.66 1.15 -5.60
CA ASP A 8 13.28 0.95 -6.92
C ASP A 8 12.24 0.58 -7.98
N SER A 9 11.27 -0.28 -7.65
CA SER A 9 10.24 -0.70 -8.61
C SER A 9 9.21 0.38 -8.94
N LEU A 10 9.09 1.41 -8.10
CA LEU A 10 8.09 2.47 -8.25
C LEU A 10 8.50 3.58 -9.23
N GLU A 11 9.78 3.68 -9.61
CA GLU A 11 10.26 4.71 -10.54
C GLU A 11 9.90 6.15 -10.09
N LEU A 12 10.13 6.43 -8.79
CA LEU A 12 9.63 7.64 -8.10
C LEU A 12 10.14 8.99 -8.62
N GLY A 13 11.10 9.02 -9.56
CA GLY A 13 11.65 10.27 -10.11
C GLY A 13 12.16 11.24 -9.04
N ASP A 14 11.70 12.49 -9.11
CA ASP A 14 12.05 13.56 -8.16
C ASP A 14 11.56 13.29 -6.73
N LEU A 15 10.54 12.44 -6.55
CA LEU A 15 10.03 12.04 -5.24
C LEU A 15 10.87 10.96 -4.55
N ARG A 16 11.87 10.39 -5.23
CA ARG A 16 12.68 9.29 -4.67
C ARG A 16 13.32 9.65 -3.33
N ALA A 17 13.99 10.79 -3.25
CA ALA A 17 14.66 11.24 -2.02
C ALA A 17 13.66 11.49 -0.88
N THR A 18 12.46 11.97 -1.21
CA THR A 18 11.37 12.21 -0.26
C THR A 18 10.89 10.89 0.36
N PHE A 19 10.63 9.87 -0.46
CA PHE A 19 10.21 8.55 0.01
C PHE A 19 11.28 7.87 0.86
N GLU A 20 12.54 7.93 0.44
CA GLU A 20 13.67 7.38 1.20
C GLU A 20 13.86 8.08 2.55
N THR A 21 13.78 9.42 2.57
CA THR A 21 13.92 10.20 3.81
C THR A 21 12.83 9.82 4.82
N ALA A 22 11.59 9.66 4.35
CA ALA A 22 10.48 9.23 5.18
C ALA A 22 10.71 7.86 5.85
N THR A 23 11.53 6.96 5.29
CA THR A 23 11.86 5.66 5.92
C THR A 23 12.75 5.78 7.16
N LYS A 24 13.40 6.93 7.34
CA LYS A 24 14.37 7.19 8.42
C LYS A 24 13.74 7.89 9.63
N GLN A 25 12.45 8.19 9.57
CA GLN A 25 11.73 8.98 10.56
C GLN A 25 10.34 8.39 10.83
N SER A 26 9.82 8.58 12.05
CA SER A 26 8.49 8.11 12.45
C SER A 26 7.37 9.05 12.02
N SER A 27 7.71 10.32 11.75
CA SER A 27 6.85 11.37 11.23
C SER A 27 7.57 12.27 10.21
N SER A 28 6.81 12.99 9.38
CA SER A 28 7.31 13.93 8.37
C SER A 28 6.55 15.24 8.44
N ALA A 29 7.26 16.37 8.46
CA ALA A 29 6.65 17.69 8.26
C ALA A 29 6.26 17.93 6.79
N PHE A 30 6.97 17.28 5.86
CA PHE A 30 6.66 17.34 4.43
C PHE A 30 5.45 16.46 4.09
N LYS A 31 4.46 17.02 3.41
CA LYS A 31 3.20 16.36 3.02
C LYS A 31 3.07 16.28 1.49
N LEU A 32 2.56 15.16 0.97
CA LEU A 32 2.25 14.97 -0.46
C LEU A 32 0.74 15.05 -0.69
N ILE A 33 0.12 16.13 -0.22
CA ILE A 33 -1.30 16.41 -0.46
C ILE A 33 -1.46 17.60 -1.40
N GLY A 34 -2.66 17.80 -1.93
CA GLY A 34 -2.97 18.88 -2.86
C GLY A 34 -2.79 18.48 -4.33
N PHE A 35 -3.38 19.31 -5.21
CA PHE A 35 -3.58 19.00 -6.63
C PHE A 35 -2.29 18.63 -7.37
N ASP A 36 -1.21 19.41 -7.21
CA ASP A 36 0.04 19.17 -7.93
C ASP A 36 0.73 17.87 -7.50
N ASN A 37 0.72 17.58 -6.20
CA ASN A 37 1.29 16.34 -5.66
C ASN A 37 0.48 15.12 -6.10
N ASP A 38 -0.85 15.24 -6.11
CA ASP A 38 -1.74 14.20 -6.61
C ASP A 38 -1.52 13.93 -8.10
N ALA A 39 -1.34 14.97 -8.92
CA ALA A 39 -1.04 14.83 -10.34
C ALA A 39 0.30 14.11 -10.56
N LYS A 40 1.35 14.51 -9.82
CA LYS A 40 2.67 13.85 -9.86
C LYS A 40 2.58 12.36 -9.48
N LEU A 41 1.91 12.06 -8.37
CA LEU A 41 1.73 10.69 -7.92
C LEU A 41 0.91 9.88 -8.94
N LYS A 42 -0.17 10.43 -9.50
CA LYS A 42 -0.93 9.76 -10.56
C LYS A 42 -0.05 9.39 -11.75
N THR A 43 0.86 10.27 -12.19
CA THR A 43 1.81 9.96 -13.26
C THR A 43 2.74 8.80 -12.89
N ILE A 44 3.31 8.79 -11.68
CA ILE A 44 4.19 7.71 -11.20
C ILE A 44 3.47 6.36 -11.16
N PHE A 45 2.20 6.37 -10.71
CA PHE A 45 1.44 5.15 -10.51
C PHE A 45 0.62 4.70 -11.73
N ALA A 46 0.62 5.47 -12.83
CA ALA A 46 -0.26 5.25 -14.00
C ALA A 46 -0.11 3.87 -14.65
N ASN A 47 1.08 3.28 -14.64
CA ASN A 47 1.34 1.94 -15.18
C ASN A 47 1.40 0.85 -14.10
N LYS A 48 1.15 1.19 -12.84
CA LYS A 48 1.29 0.30 -11.68
C LYS A 48 -0.04 -0.33 -11.30
N PHE A 49 -1.15 0.40 -11.48
CA PHE A 49 -2.50 -0.10 -11.28
C PHE A 49 -3.50 0.59 -12.22
N ASN A 50 -4.61 -0.10 -12.47
CA ASN A 50 -5.74 0.41 -13.23
C ASN A 50 -6.96 0.59 -12.34
N GLN A 51 -7.76 1.60 -12.66
CA GLN A 51 -9.10 1.78 -12.10
C GLN A 51 -10.10 0.88 -12.82
N TYR A 52 -11.06 0.31 -12.09
CA TYR A 52 -12.25 -0.33 -12.67
C TYR A 52 -13.48 -0.01 -11.82
N VAL A 53 -14.68 -0.25 -12.37
CA VAL A 53 -15.95 0.01 -11.69
C VAL A 53 -16.74 -1.29 -11.60
N GLU A 54 -17.25 -1.59 -10.41
CA GLU A 54 -18.15 -2.71 -10.16
C GLU A 54 -19.28 -2.23 -9.23
N LYS A 55 -20.54 -2.44 -9.64
CA LYS A 55 -21.74 -2.03 -8.88
C LYS A 55 -21.69 -0.57 -8.41
N ASP A 56 -21.32 0.33 -9.32
CA ASP A 56 -21.16 1.79 -9.07
C ASP A 56 -20.07 2.17 -8.05
N ILE A 57 -19.25 1.21 -7.62
CA ILE A 57 -18.10 1.42 -6.75
C ILE A 57 -16.83 1.40 -7.59
N THR A 58 -15.94 2.36 -7.35
CA THR A 58 -14.66 2.47 -8.05
C THR A 58 -13.58 1.71 -7.26
N TYR A 59 -12.89 0.80 -7.94
CA TYR A 59 -11.85 -0.05 -7.38
C TYR A 59 -10.55 0.10 -8.16
N TYR A 60 -9.47 -0.48 -7.63
CA TYR A 60 -8.14 -0.43 -8.24
C TYR A 60 -7.45 -1.79 -8.21
N ARG A 61 -6.78 -2.16 -9.29
CA ARG A 61 -6.06 -3.43 -9.40
C ARG A 61 -4.69 -3.20 -10.01
N LEU A 62 -3.67 -3.89 -9.50
CA LEU A 62 -2.34 -3.86 -10.11
C LEU A 62 -2.43 -4.27 -11.58
N THR A 63 -1.60 -3.68 -12.42
CA THR A 63 -1.42 -4.21 -13.78
C THR A 63 -0.73 -5.58 -13.69
N ASP A 64 -1.02 -6.48 -14.63
CA ASP A 64 -0.40 -7.82 -14.62
C ASP A 64 1.14 -7.73 -14.76
N GLU A 65 1.61 -6.78 -15.57
CA GLU A 65 3.03 -6.47 -15.75
C GLU A 65 3.66 -6.05 -14.41
N TYR A 66 3.04 -5.10 -13.71
CA TYR A 66 3.61 -4.62 -12.45
C TYR A 66 3.47 -5.63 -11.31
N ALA A 67 2.38 -6.40 -11.26
CA ALA A 67 2.24 -7.51 -10.31
C ALA A 67 3.38 -8.53 -10.49
N THR A 68 3.70 -8.90 -11.74
CA THR A 68 4.81 -9.80 -12.06
C THR A 68 6.16 -9.20 -11.65
N GLN A 69 6.41 -7.93 -11.99
CA GLN A 69 7.63 -7.21 -11.61
C GLN A 69 7.80 -7.15 -10.09
N LEU A 70 6.71 -6.87 -9.36
CA LEU A 70 6.73 -6.76 -7.91
C LEU A 70 7.06 -8.10 -7.25
N LEU A 71 6.45 -9.20 -7.70
CA LEU A 71 6.77 -10.54 -7.21
C LEU A 71 8.23 -10.92 -7.49
N ALA A 72 8.74 -10.63 -8.69
CA ALA A 72 10.14 -10.86 -9.03
C ALA A 72 11.11 -10.05 -8.16
N THR A 73 10.78 -8.78 -7.89
CA THR A 73 11.56 -7.87 -7.02
C THR A 73 11.76 -8.45 -5.61
N TYR A 74 10.73 -9.14 -5.12
CA TYR A 74 10.74 -9.81 -3.82
C TYR A 74 11.13 -11.30 -3.87
N GLN A 75 11.55 -11.82 -5.03
CA GLN A 75 11.89 -13.26 -5.20
C GLN A 75 10.73 -14.17 -4.80
N LEU A 76 9.51 -13.78 -5.17
CA LEU A 76 8.26 -14.46 -4.84
C LEU A 76 7.64 -15.20 -6.02
N THR A 77 8.27 -15.18 -7.20
CA THR A 77 7.73 -15.80 -8.42
C THR A 77 7.39 -17.28 -8.23
N ASP A 78 8.25 -18.02 -7.53
CA ASP A 78 8.06 -19.45 -7.25
C ASP A 78 7.45 -19.73 -5.86
N ALA A 79 7.07 -18.67 -5.11
CA ALA A 79 6.46 -18.81 -3.81
C ALA A 79 4.99 -19.23 -3.92
N THR A 80 4.45 -19.81 -2.84
CA THR A 80 3.01 -20.14 -2.79
C THR A 80 2.14 -18.89 -2.87
N ALA A 81 0.93 -19.02 -3.41
CA ALA A 81 -0.03 -17.91 -3.49
C ALA A 81 -0.30 -17.29 -2.10
N GLN A 82 -0.35 -18.12 -1.06
CA GLN A 82 -0.43 -17.69 0.33
C GLN A 82 0.74 -16.77 0.71
N ARG A 83 1.98 -17.19 0.43
CA ARG A 83 3.17 -16.40 0.75
C ARG A 83 3.24 -15.09 -0.03
N GLN A 84 2.83 -15.12 -1.29
CA GLN A 84 2.71 -13.91 -2.11
C GLN A 84 1.71 -12.93 -1.49
N ALA A 85 0.51 -13.40 -1.13
CA ALA A 85 -0.53 -12.59 -0.50
C ALA A 85 -0.06 -11.96 0.83
N GLU A 86 0.58 -12.74 1.71
CA GLU A 86 1.12 -12.24 2.97
C GLU A 86 2.12 -11.08 2.78
N VAL A 87 3.04 -11.20 1.81
CA VAL A 87 4.01 -10.14 1.54
C VAL A 87 3.31 -8.92 0.93
N LEU A 88 2.38 -9.08 0.00
CA LEU A 88 1.61 -7.97 -0.58
C LEU A 88 0.84 -7.19 0.51
N LEU A 89 0.23 -7.90 1.47
CA LEU A 89 -0.44 -7.26 2.62
C LEU A 89 0.55 -6.53 3.53
N CYS A 90 1.76 -7.06 3.69
CA CYS A 90 2.82 -6.35 4.42
C CYS A 90 3.25 -5.07 3.68
N LEU A 91 3.37 -5.10 2.34
CA LEU A 91 3.68 -3.92 1.53
C LEU A 91 2.56 -2.88 1.60
N LEU A 92 1.30 -3.33 1.56
CA LEU A 92 0.13 -2.48 1.75
C LEU A 92 0.25 -1.67 3.03
N ALA A 93 0.63 -2.29 4.16
CA ALA A 93 0.79 -1.58 5.44
C ALA A 93 1.82 -0.44 5.36
N LEU A 94 2.87 -0.59 4.55
CA LEU A 94 3.88 0.44 4.34
C LEU A 94 3.31 1.63 3.55
N PHE A 95 2.47 1.39 2.56
CA PHE A 95 1.77 2.46 1.84
C PHE A 95 0.70 3.14 2.68
N CYS A 96 0.00 2.39 3.52
CA CYS A 96 -0.89 2.96 4.54
C CYS A 96 -0.13 3.89 5.50
N LYS A 97 1.10 3.53 5.90
CA LYS A 97 1.96 4.40 6.70
C LYS A 97 2.39 5.64 5.91
N TYR A 98 2.79 5.50 4.65
CA TYR A 98 3.09 6.64 3.79
C TYR A 98 1.91 7.60 3.62
N SER A 99 0.69 7.10 3.39
CA SER A 99 -0.50 7.94 3.20
C SER A 99 -1.08 8.53 4.49
N SER A 100 -0.56 8.11 5.65
CA SER A 100 -1.07 8.56 6.95
C SER A 100 -0.64 9.98 7.31
N SER A 101 -1.33 10.58 8.30
CA SER A 101 -0.98 11.87 8.90
C SER A 101 0.43 11.93 9.48
N ALA A 102 0.98 10.77 9.87
CA ALA A 102 2.35 10.70 10.36
C ALA A 102 3.36 11.05 9.26
N LEU A 103 3.14 10.59 8.03
CA LEU A 103 4.07 10.82 6.91
C LEU A 103 3.48 11.84 5.92
N PHE A 104 2.97 11.40 4.77
CA PHE A 104 2.65 12.31 3.68
C PHE A 104 1.23 12.87 3.69
N GLY A 105 0.34 12.34 4.53
CA GLY A 105 -1.00 12.89 4.74
C GLY A 105 -1.06 13.91 5.89
N THR A 106 -2.27 14.35 6.19
CA THR A 106 -2.67 15.09 7.39
C THR A 106 -3.79 14.34 8.10
N GLU A 107 -4.35 14.90 9.18
CA GLU A 107 -5.50 14.31 9.87
C GLU A 107 -6.76 14.29 8.99
N TYR A 108 -6.87 15.23 8.04
CA TYR A 108 -8.08 15.44 7.24
C TYR A 108 -7.91 15.08 5.76
N ASP A 109 -6.67 14.82 5.32
CA ASP A 109 -6.38 14.57 3.91
C ASP A 109 -5.23 13.56 3.75
N SER A 110 -5.24 12.81 2.65
CA SER A 110 -4.29 11.73 2.38
C SER A 110 -3.98 11.67 0.89
N PRO A 111 -2.72 11.39 0.48
CA PRO A 111 -2.37 11.20 -0.93
C PRO A 111 -3.17 10.03 -1.52
N LEU A 112 -4.18 10.35 -2.32
CA LEU A 112 -5.13 9.36 -2.84
C LEU A 112 -4.45 8.27 -3.67
N PRO A 113 -3.48 8.57 -4.57
CA PRO A 113 -2.81 7.52 -5.34
C PRO A 113 -2.08 6.48 -4.47
N LEU A 114 -1.56 6.87 -3.30
CA LEU A 114 -0.92 5.93 -2.37
C LEU A 114 -1.95 5.01 -1.70
N ARG A 115 -3.13 5.54 -1.38
CA ARG A 115 -4.24 4.73 -0.86
C ARG A 115 -4.78 3.76 -1.90
N TYR A 116 -4.93 4.22 -3.14
CA TYR A 116 -5.39 3.37 -4.25
C TYR A 116 -4.37 2.27 -4.58
N PHE A 117 -3.08 2.58 -4.51
CA PHE A 117 -2.05 1.56 -4.65
C PHE A 117 -2.05 0.56 -3.48
N ALA A 118 -2.23 1.03 -2.24
CA ALA A 118 -2.42 0.15 -1.09
C ALA A 118 -3.64 -0.78 -1.29
N PHE A 119 -4.76 -0.25 -1.77
CA PHE A 119 -5.92 -1.06 -2.14
C PHE A 119 -5.60 -2.09 -3.23
N ALA A 120 -4.90 -1.69 -4.30
CA ALA A 120 -4.54 -2.60 -5.39
C ALA A 120 -3.64 -3.77 -4.92
N LEU A 121 -2.76 -3.53 -3.93
CA LEU A 121 -1.99 -4.59 -3.26
C LEU A 121 -2.91 -5.54 -2.48
N MET A 122 -3.92 -5.01 -1.80
CA MET A 122 -4.93 -5.78 -1.06
C MET A 122 -5.74 -6.68 -1.99
N GLU A 123 -6.27 -6.09 -3.05
CA GLU A 123 -7.06 -6.74 -4.09
C GLU A 123 -6.28 -7.92 -4.69
N GLN A 124 -5.00 -7.70 -5.02
CA GLN A 124 -4.14 -8.76 -5.54
C GLN A 124 -3.89 -9.86 -4.50
N ALA A 125 -3.64 -9.51 -3.24
CA ALA A 125 -3.47 -10.48 -2.17
C ALA A 125 -4.73 -11.32 -1.94
N TYR A 126 -5.91 -10.68 -1.95
CA TYR A 126 -7.20 -11.36 -1.81
C TYR A 126 -7.45 -12.33 -2.95
N ARG A 127 -7.17 -11.94 -4.21
CA ARG A 127 -7.30 -12.83 -5.38
C ARG A 127 -6.37 -14.04 -5.34
N LEU A 128 -5.17 -13.88 -4.77
CA LEU A 128 -4.21 -14.96 -4.62
C LEU A 128 -4.58 -15.94 -3.50
N ALA A 129 -4.96 -15.42 -2.34
CA ALA A 129 -5.29 -16.24 -1.18
C ALA A 129 -6.28 -15.51 -0.24
N PRO A 130 -7.60 -15.63 -0.48
CA PRO A 130 -8.64 -14.90 0.27
C PRO A 130 -8.57 -15.11 1.79
N ALA A 131 -8.22 -16.34 2.22
CA ALA A 131 -8.12 -16.72 3.62
C ALA A 131 -7.08 -15.90 4.42
N THR A 132 -6.12 -15.26 3.73
CA THR A 132 -5.08 -14.42 4.35
C THR A 132 -5.65 -13.17 5.03
N LEU A 133 -6.83 -12.72 4.61
CA LEU A 133 -7.54 -11.58 5.19
C LEU A 133 -8.49 -12.00 6.33
N GLY A 134 -8.63 -13.30 6.59
CA GLY A 134 -9.48 -13.86 7.62
C GLY A 134 -10.95 -14.00 7.21
N SER A 135 -11.57 -12.95 6.67
CA SER A 135 -12.96 -12.97 6.22
C SER A 135 -13.25 -11.96 5.12
N GLU A 136 -14.37 -12.16 4.42
CA GLU A 136 -14.89 -11.19 3.45
C GLU A 136 -15.28 -9.86 4.14
N GLU A 137 -15.76 -9.91 5.37
CA GLU A 137 -16.08 -8.71 6.16
C GLU A 137 -14.84 -7.83 6.40
N HIS A 138 -13.67 -8.43 6.71
CA HIS A 138 -12.43 -7.68 6.83
C HIS A 138 -12.00 -7.05 5.49
N TYR A 139 -12.17 -7.78 4.39
CA TYR A 139 -11.89 -7.24 3.06
C TYR A 139 -12.78 -6.02 2.76
N GLN A 140 -14.08 -6.09 3.06
CA GLN A 140 -15.01 -4.99 2.86
C GLN A 140 -14.73 -3.78 3.78
N ASP A 141 -14.45 -4.00 5.08
CA ASP A 141 -14.08 -2.91 6.00
C ASP A 141 -12.83 -2.17 5.51
N TRP A 142 -11.80 -2.90 5.08
CA TRP A 142 -10.58 -2.27 4.58
C TRP A 142 -10.75 -1.62 3.22
N THR A 143 -11.62 -2.17 2.36
CA THR A 143 -12.04 -1.52 1.11
C THR A 143 -12.65 -0.16 1.42
N ASN A 144 -13.62 -0.10 2.33
CA ASN A 144 -14.29 1.14 2.70
C ASN A 144 -13.31 2.15 3.30
N ARG A 145 -12.40 1.71 4.17
CA ARG A 145 -11.34 2.56 4.74
C ARG A 145 -10.36 3.07 3.70
N LEU A 146 -9.86 2.23 2.80
CA LEU A 146 -8.83 2.61 1.83
C LEU A 146 -9.40 3.51 0.73
N LEU A 147 -10.64 3.28 0.31
CA LEU A 147 -11.28 4.02 -0.77
C LEU A 147 -12.13 5.21 -0.29
N GLY A 148 -12.35 5.32 1.02
CA GLY A 148 -13.05 6.45 1.64
C GLY A 148 -14.58 6.35 1.56
N TYR A 149 -15.11 5.13 1.47
CA TYR A 149 -16.54 4.87 1.53
C TYR A 149 -17.06 4.83 2.98
N GLU A 150 -18.38 4.96 3.14
CA GLU A 150 -19.10 4.81 4.42
C GLU A 150 -18.61 5.68 5.60
N ARG A 151 -17.99 6.82 5.32
CA ARG A 151 -17.40 7.69 6.37
C ARG A 151 -16.34 6.98 7.22
N ALA A 152 -15.71 5.91 6.70
CA ALA A 152 -14.69 5.13 7.38
C ALA A 152 -13.32 5.83 7.42
N PHE A 153 -13.29 7.10 7.86
CA PHE A 153 -12.10 7.97 7.94
C PHE A 153 -11.04 7.50 8.95
N THR A 154 -11.24 6.35 9.60
CA THR A 154 -10.38 5.88 10.68
C THR A 154 -9.22 5.02 10.19
N CYS A 155 -8.05 5.69 10.23
CA CYS A 155 -6.73 5.23 10.62
C CYS A 155 -6.24 3.88 10.05
N SER A 156 -5.22 3.98 9.20
CA SER A 156 -4.25 2.94 8.82
C SER A 156 -3.73 2.06 9.99
N ALA A 157 -3.95 2.46 11.24
CA ALA A 157 -3.54 1.72 12.44
C ALA A 157 -4.26 0.37 12.60
N VAL A 158 -5.56 0.24 12.27
CA VAL A 158 -6.27 -1.04 12.39
C VAL A 158 -5.62 -2.10 11.49
N LEU A 159 -5.42 -1.72 10.23
CA LEU A 159 -4.75 -2.57 9.26
C LEU A 159 -3.30 -2.84 9.66
N SER A 160 -2.56 -1.83 10.11
CA SER A 160 -1.17 -2.03 10.56
C SER A 160 -1.09 -2.99 11.74
N ASN A 161 -2.06 -2.97 12.66
CA ASN A 161 -2.12 -3.89 13.79
C ASN A 161 -2.41 -5.32 13.34
N TYR A 162 -3.35 -5.52 12.40
CA TYR A 162 -3.61 -6.84 11.83
C TYR A 162 -2.33 -7.44 11.24
N ILE A 163 -1.61 -6.68 10.42
CA ILE A 163 -0.36 -7.14 9.80
C ILE A 163 0.72 -7.45 10.83
N LYS A 164 0.88 -6.62 11.86
CA LYS A 164 1.84 -6.86 12.95
C LYS A 164 1.50 -8.11 13.75
N THR A 165 0.22 -8.43 13.94
CA THR A 165 -0.25 -9.62 14.67
C THR A 165 -0.11 -10.90 13.84
N HIS A 166 -0.54 -10.88 12.59
CA HIS A 166 -0.62 -12.09 11.75
C HIS A 166 0.68 -12.38 10.99
N PHE A 167 1.47 -11.36 10.65
CA PHE A 167 2.68 -11.51 9.83
C PHE A 167 3.94 -10.85 10.45
N PRO A 168 4.20 -10.99 11.76
CA PRO A 168 5.23 -10.24 12.48
C PRO A 168 6.62 -10.41 11.87
N THR A 169 6.99 -11.63 11.48
CA THR A 169 8.31 -11.93 10.91
C THR A 169 8.49 -11.30 9.53
N ILE A 170 7.45 -11.29 8.70
CA ILE A 170 7.49 -10.73 7.35
C ILE A 170 7.61 -9.21 7.44
N ILE A 171 6.70 -8.58 8.20
CA ILE A 171 6.66 -7.13 8.32
C ILE A 171 7.94 -6.60 8.99
N ALA A 172 8.49 -7.29 9.99
CA ALA A 172 9.79 -6.90 10.57
C ALA A 172 10.93 -6.94 9.55
N GLY A 173 10.89 -7.89 8.61
CA GLY A 173 11.86 -8.01 7.52
C GLY A 173 11.77 -6.89 6.50
N ILE A 174 10.59 -6.32 6.25
CA ILE A 174 10.39 -5.29 5.20
C ILE A 174 10.16 -3.88 5.73
N MET A 175 9.70 -3.71 6.96
CA MET A 175 9.34 -2.40 7.50
C MET A 175 10.61 -1.63 7.90
N PRO A 176 10.76 -0.36 7.47
CA PRO A 176 11.83 0.50 7.94
C PRO A 176 11.91 0.53 9.47
N PRO A 177 13.11 0.45 10.08
CA PRO A 177 13.25 0.43 11.54
C PRO A 177 12.56 1.60 12.26
N ALA A 178 12.55 2.80 11.65
CA ALA A 178 11.92 4.00 12.22
C ALA A 178 10.38 3.94 12.28
N TRP A 179 9.76 2.93 11.66
CA TRP A 179 8.30 2.77 11.58
C TRP A 179 7.76 1.64 12.46
N ARG A 180 8.64 0.89 13.13
CA ARG A 180 8.26 -0.26 13.95
C ARG A 180 7.50 0.16 15.19
#